data_AF-Q1QQ29-F1
#
_entry.id   AF-Q1QQ29-F1
#
_cell.length_a   1.000
_cell.length_b   1.000
_cell.length_c   1.000
_cell.angle_alpha   90.00
_cell.angle_beta   90.00
_cell.angle_gamma   90.00
#
_symmetry.space_group_name_H-M   'P 1'
#
loop_
_entity.id
_entity.type
_entity.pdbx_description
1 polymer ?
#
loop_
_entity_poly.entity_id
_entity_poly.type
_entity_poly.pdbx_seq_one_letter_code
_entity_poly.pdbx_strand_id
1 'polypeptide(L)'
;MILPLRAEPLGMPVKTVGTKRPFTQKQIWAIRFFLDHEGRVRDRALFDLAIDSKLRGCDLVKIKIGDLVAGPEIHMRAIVVQQKTGRPVQFELTNDVRASLLAWLERRGGTVCYSACNIAPLSRGIGVQN
;
A
#
# COMPACT_ATOMS: atom_id res chain seq x y z
N MET A 1 9.24 45.95 -28.01
CA MET A 1 8.05 45.12 -28.28
C MET A 1 8.39 43.70 -27.92
N ILE A 2 7.87 43.17 -26.80
CA ILE A 2 8.14 41.80 -26.35
C ILE A 2 6.85 41.02 -26.58
N LEU A 3 6.88 40.05 -27.51
CA LEU A 3 5.77 39.09 -27.69
C LEU A 3 5.73 38.13 -26.48
N PRO A 4 4.55 37.77 -25.96
CA PRO A 4 4.45 36.67 -25.01
C PRO A 4 4.51 35.32 -25.76
N LEU A 5 5.47 34.48 -25.39
CA LEU A 5 5.53 33.07 -25.77
C LEU A 5 4.30 32.35 -25.23
N ARG A 6 3.39 31.97 -26.12
CA ARG A 6 2.24 31.12 -25.83
C ARG A 6 2.75 29.68 -25.66
N ALA A 7 2.81 29.20 -24.43
CA ALA A 7 3.10 27.81 -24.13
C ALA A 7 1.87 26.96 -24.48
N GLU A 8 1.92 26.27 -25.62
CA GLU A 8 0.94 25.25 -25.99
C GLU A 8 1.23 23.97 -25.16
N PRO A 9 0.30 23.51 -24.31
CA PRO A 9 0.52 22.29 -23.56
C PRO A 9 0.43 21.10 -24.53
N LEU A 10 1.57 20.46 -24.79
CA LEU A 10 1.63 19.14 -25.43
C LEU A 10 1.01 18.12 -24.46
N GLY A 11 -0.33 18.07 -24.43
CA GLY A 11 -1.10 17.09 -23.70
C GLY A 11 -0.85 15.71 -24.30
N MET A 12 0.02 14.92 -23.67
CA MET A 12 0.18 13.51 -24.02
C MET A 12 -1.16 12.82 -23.78
N PRO A 13 -1.79 12.18 -24.79
CA PRO A 13 -3.03 11.46 -24.58
C PRO A 13 -2.76 10.35 -23.56
N VAL A 14 -3.37 10.50 -22.37
CA VAL A 14 -3.41 9.42 -21.39
C VAL A 14 -4.15 8.27 -22.03
N LYS A 15 -3.41 7.22 -22.41
CA LYS A 15 -3.99 5.97 -22.88
C LYS A 15 -4.85 5.43 -21.75
N THR A 16 -6.17 5.57 -21.87
CA THR A 16 -7.12 4.97 -20.95
C THR A 16 -6.97 3.47 -21.06
N VAL A 17 -6.14 2.88 -20.20
CA VAL A 17 -5.99 1.44 -20.11
C VAL A 17 -7.37 0.92 -19.71
N GLY A 18 -8.04 0.21 -20.62
CA GLY A 18 -9.32 -0.42 -20.34
C GLY A 18 -9.24 -1.27 -19.06
N THR A 19 -10.39 -1.51 -18.44
CA THR A 19 -10.49 -2.28 -17.19
C THR A 19 -9.65 -3.56 -17.27
N LYS A 20 -8.54 -3.61 -16.50
CA LYS A 20 -7.72 -4.82 -16.40
C LYS A 20 -8.62 -5.96 -15.87
N ARG A 21 -8.49 -7.15 -16.46
CA ARG A 21 -9.22 -8.32 -15.98
C ARG A 21 -8.87 -8.55 -14.50
N PRO A 22 -9.86 -8.90 -13.66
CA PRO A 22 -9.60 -9.24 -12.27
C PRO A 22 -8.62 -10.41 -12.19
N PHE A 23 -7.78 -10.41 -11.16
CA PHE A 23 -6.85 -11.50 -10.92
C PHE A 23 -7.61 -12.81 -10.69
N THR A 24 -7.13 -13.88 -11.31
CA THR A 24 -7.61 -15.24 -11.03
C THR A 24 -7.02 -15.75 -9.72
N GLN A 25 -7.72 -16.66 -9.03
CA GLN A 25 -7.22 -17.25 -7.78
C GLN A 25 -5.82 -17.85 -7.95
N LYS A 26 -5.55 -18.53 -9.07
CA LYS A 26 -4.23 -19.09 -9.38
C LYS A 26 -3.14 -18.02 -9.43
N GLN A 27 -3.42 -16.85 -9.98
CA GLN A 27 -2.45 -15.74 -10.04
C GLN A 27 -2.19 -15.14 -8.66
N ILE A 28 -3.21 -15.00 -7.83
CA ILE A 28 -3.05 -14.53 -6.43
C ILE A 28 -2.13 -15.48 -5.67
N TRP A 29 -2.35 -16.79 -5.80
CA TRP A 29 -1.53 -17.81 -5.18
C TRP A 29 -0.09 -17.82 -5.70
N ALA A 30 0.11 -17.65 -7.01
CA ALA A 30 1.44 -17.57 -7.60
C ALA A 30 2.23 -16.35 -7.07
N ILE A 31 1.58 -15.19 -6.95
CA ILE A 31 2.22 -13.98 -6.39
C ILE A 31 2.55 -14.18 -4.91
N ARG A 32 1.61 -14.74 -4.14
CA ARG A 32 1.81 -15.10 -2.73
C ARG A 32 3.03 -16.00 -2.54
N PHE A 33 3.08 -17.10 -3.28
CA PHE A 33 4.19 -18.05 -3.25
C PHE A 33 5.52 -17.39 -3.62
N PHE A 34 5.53 -16.57 -4.67
CA PHE A 34 6.72 -15.85 -5.09
C PHE A 34 7.24 -14.89 -4.00
N LEU A 35 6.35 -14.12 -3.37
CA LEU A 35 6.72 -13.17 -2.31
C LEU A 35 7.23 -13.88 -1.04
N ASP A 36 6.66 -15.04 -0.71
CA ASP A 36 7.12 -15.87 0.41
C ASP A 36 8.50 -16.46 0.12
N HIS A 37 8.71 -16.95 -1.10
CA HIS A 37 9.99 -17.53 -1.51
C HIS A 37 11.11 -16.48 -1.50
N GLU A 38 10.85 -15.28 -2.00
CA GLU A 38 11.82 -14.16 -1.99
C GLU A 38 12.04 -13.57 -0.59
N GLY A 39 11.30 -14.02 0.43
CA GLY A 39 11.38 -13.49 1.79
C GLY A 39 10.98 -12.01 1.89
N ARG A 40 10.19 -11.51 0.92
CA ARG A 40 9.75 -10.11 0.84
C ARG A 40 8.50 -9.89 1.70
N VAL A 41 8.66 -10.05 3.00
CA VAL A 41 7.56 -10.01 3.99
C VAL A 41 6.76 -8.71 3.94
N ARG A 42 7.41 -7.57 3.65
CA ARG A 42 6.73 -6.27 3.46
C ARG A 42 5.76 -6.30 2.28
N ASP A 43 6.23 -6.77 1.13
CA ASP A 43 5.44 -6.77 -0.10
C ASP A 43 4.34 -7.81 -0.04
N ARG A 44 4.57 -8.92 0.68
CA ARG A 44 3.53 -9.90 1.01
C ARG A 44 2.39 -9.27 1.82
N ALA A 45 2.73 -8.58 2.91
CA ALA A 45 1.74 -7.91 3.75
C ALA A 45 0.97 -6.81 2.99
N LEU A 46 1.65 -6.03 2.15
CA LEU A 46 1.02 -5.04 1.27
C LEU A 46 0.10 -5.67 0.24
N PHE A 47 0.50 -6.80 -0.35
CA PHE A 47 -0.29 -7.51 -1.33
C PHE A 47 -1.57 -8.07 -0.71
N ASP A 48 -1.46 -8.75 0.43
CA ASP A 48 -2.62 -9.30 1.13
C ASP A 48 -3.58 -8.18 1.59
N LEU A 49 -3.05 -7.06 2.09
CA LEU A 49 -3.85 -5.89 2.43
C LEU A 49 -4.55 -5.28 1.20
N ALA A 50 -3.90 -5.26 0.04
CA ALA A 50 -4.49 -4.73 -1.21
C ALA A 50 -5.64 -5.61 -1.71
N ILE A 51 -5.52 -6.94 -1.59
CA ILE A 51 -6.56 -7.88 -1.97
C ILE A 51 -7.79 -7.74 -1.07
N ASP A 52 -7.59 -7.61 0.25
CA ASP A 52 -8.67 -7.56 1.24
C ASP A 52 -9.41 -6.21 1.22
N SER A 53 -8.64 -5.12 1.21
CA SER A 53 -9.19 -3.75 1.31
C SER A 53 -9.79 -3.22 0.00
N LYS A 54 -9.46 -3.84 -1.15
CA LYS A 54 -9.81 -3.38 -2.51
C LYS A 54 -9.47 -1.89 -2.75
N LEU A 55 -8.46 -1.38 -2.05
CA LEU A 55 -8.04 0.01 -2.13
C LEU A 55 -7.24 0.29 -3.40
N ARG A 56 -7.19 1.57 -3.79
CA ARG A 56 -6.29 2.02 -4.87
C ARG A 56 -4.86 1.95 -4.36
N GLY A 57 -3.91 1.66 -5.24
CA GLY A 57 -2.49 1.61 -4.86
C GLY A 57 -1.97 2.91 -4.21
N CYS A 58 -2.51 4.08 -4.61
CA CYS A 58 -2.18 5.36 -4.01
C CYS A 58 -2.69 5.55 -2.58
N ASP A 59 -3.79 4.88 -2.23
CA ASP A 59 -4.36 4.89 -0.88
C ASP A 59 -3.58 3.90 0.00
N LEU A 60 -3.23 2.72 -0.54
CA LEU A 60 -2.47 1.68 0.14
C LEU A 60 -1.11 2.18 0.66
N VAL A 61 -0.36 2.92 -0.16
CA VAL A 61 0.97 3.43 0.22
C VAL A 61 0.94 4.51 1.32
N LYS A 62 -0.22 5.15 1.53
CA LYS A 62 -0.40 6.17 2.57
C LYS A 62 -1.02 5.63 3.85
N ILE A 63 -1.37 4.34 3.91
CA ILE A 63 -1.86 3.72 5.13
C ILE A 63 -0.75 3.79 6.19
N LYS A 64 -1.11 4.31 7.37
CA LYS A 64 -0.22 4.32 8.51
C LYS A 64 -0.39 3.03 9.29
N ILE A 65 0.69 2.58 9.91
CA ILE A 65 0.65 1.42 10.81
C ILE A 65 -0.27 1.71 11.99
N GLY A 66 -0.30 2.94 12.49
CA GLY A 66 -1.21 3.35 13.56
C GLY A 66 -2.70 3.26 13.21
N ASP A 67 -3.07 3.22 11.92
CA ASP A 67 -4.46 3.03 11.49
C ASP A 67 -4.86 1.54 11.47
N LEU A 68 -3.88 0.64 11.45
CA LEU A 68 -4.06 -0.81 11.37
C LEU A 68 -3.83 -1.51 12.71
N VAL A 69 -3.07 -0.90 13.62
CA VAL A 69 -2.52 -1.58 14.79
C VAL A 69 -2.80 -0.80 16.07
N ALA A 70 -3.29 -1.50 17.09
CA ALA A 70 -3.53 -0.98 18.43
C ALA A 70 -2.76 -1.79 19.48
N GLY A 71 -1.69 -1.20 20.01
CA GLY A 71 -0.84 -1.90 20.98
C GLY A 71 -0.17 -3.10 20.31
N PRO A 72 -0.18 -4.31 20.90
CA PRO A 72 0.44 -5.50 20.31
C PRO A 72 -0.44 -6.18 19.24
N GLU A 73 -1.70 -5.75 19.06
CA GLU A 73 -2.66 -6.42 18.19
C GLU A 73 -3.05 -5.59 16.97
N ILE A 74 -3.35 -6.28 15.87
CA ILE A 74 -3.86 -5.67 14.64
C ILE A 74 -5.38 -5.61 14.71
N HIS A 75 -5.95 -4.45 14.40
CA HIS A 75 -7.40 -4.26 14.38
C HIS A 75 -8.09 -5.28 13.48
N MET A 76 -9.28 -5.73 13.88
CA MET A 76 -10.14 -6.53 13.00
C MET A 76 -10.73 -5.71 11.87
N ARG A 77 -10.83 -4.38 12.05
CA ARG A 77 -11.37 -3.43 11.08
C ARG A 77 -10.46 -2.22 10.97
N ALA A 78 -10.12 -1.85 9.75
CA ALA A 78 -9.32 -0.66 9.47
C ALA A 78 -10.17 0.40 8.78
N ILE A 79 -9.84 1.67 9.03
CA ILE A 79 -10.49 2.81 8.37
C ILE A 79 -9.44 3.53 7.55
N VAL A 80 -9.65 3.61 6.23
CA VAL A 80 -8.77 4.37 5.34
C VAL A 80 -9.58 5.40 4.58
N VAL A 81 -9.12 6.66 4.61
CA VAL A 81 -9.73 7.74 3.83
C VAL A 81 -9.23 7.65 2.39
N GLN A 82 -10.14 7.35 1.46
CA GLN A 82 -9.80 7.30 0.04
C GLN A 82 -9.51 8.71 -0.49
N GLN A 83 -8.38 8.92 -1.15
CA GLN A 83 -7.99 10.26 -1.62
C GLN A 83 -8.92 10.81 -2.69
N LYS A 84 -9.41 9.94 -3.58
CA LYS A 84 -10.26 10.39 -4.70
C LYS A 84 -11.63 10.88 -4.23
N THR A 85 -12.18 10.24 -3.21
CA THR A 85 -13.54 10.52 -2.73
C THR A 85 -13.55 11.34 -1.44
N GLY A 86 -12.42 11.41 -0.73
CA GLY A 86 -12.33 12.00 0.60
C GLY A 86 -13.13 11.24 1.66
N ARG A 87 -13.64 10.04 1.34
CA ARG A 87 -14.55 9.29 2.22
C ARG A 87 -13.78 8.22 3.00
N PRO A 88 -14.04 8.09 4.32
CA PRO A 88 -13.52 6.97 5.09
C PRO A 88 -14.18 5.68 4.59
N VAL A 89 -13.36 4.69 4.27
CA VAL A 89 -13.81 3.34 3.91
C VAL A 89 -13.34 2.41 5.02
N GLN A 90 -14.32 1.74 5.64
CA GLN A 90 -14.11 0.67 6.59
C GLN A 90 -14.01 -0.66 5.84
N PHE A 91 -12.98 -1.43 6.14
CA PHE A 91 -12.84 -2.80 5.65
C PHE A 91 -12.41 -3.71 6.79
N GLU A 92 -12.74 -4.99 6.67
CA GLU A 92 -12.34 -6.02 7.61
C GLU A 92 -10.97 -6.55 7.22
N LEU A 93 -10.17 -6.90 8.24
CA LEU A 93 -8.85 -7.50 8.08
C LEU A 93 -8.96 -8.99 8.42
N THR A 94 -8.77 -9.82 7.40
CA THR A 94 -8.74 -11.28 7.55
C THR A 94 -7.57 -11.74 8.42
N ASN A 95 -7.69 -12.93 9.03
CA ASN A 95 -6.63 -13.54 9.84
C ASN A 95 -5.29 -13.66 9.10
N ASP A 96 -5.32 -14.03 7.82
CA ASP A 96 -4.12 -14.17 6.99
C ASP A 96 -3.37 -12.84 6.80
N VAL A 97 -4.11 -11.75 6.60
CA VAL A 97 -3.54 -10.40 6.49
C VAL A 97 -2.92 -9.97 7.81
N ARG A 98 -3.59 -10.26 8.93
CA ARG A 98 -3.07 -9.97 10.27
C ARG A 98 -1.77 -10.74 10.55
N ALA A 99 -1.73 -12.03 10.24
CA ALA A 99 -0.51 -12.83 10.39
C ALA A 99 0.65 -12.28 9.54
N SER A 100 0.37 -11.91 8.28
CA SER A 100 1.37 -11.35 7.37
C SER A 100 1.88 -9.99 7.82
N LEU A 101 1.00 -9.14 8.34
CA LEU A 101 1.37 -7.84 8.91
C LEU A 101 2.19 -7.99 10.21
N LEU A 102 1.83 -8.92 11.09
CA LEU A 102 2.60 -9.21 12.31
C LEU A 102 4.02 -9.67 11.95
N ALA A 103 4.15 -10.64 11.06
CA ALA A 103 5.46 -11.13 10.60
C ALA A 103 6.31 -10.00 9.97
N TRP A 104 5.66 -9.06 9.27
CA TRP A 104 6.34 -7.90 8.74
C TRP A 104 6.80 -6.92 9.83
N LEU A 105 5.98 -6.66 10.85
CA LEU A 105 6.32 -5.78 11.97
C LEU A 105 7.46 -6.36 12.82
N GLU A 106 7.41 -7.65 13.12
CA GLU A 106 8.48 -8.39 13.82
C GLU A 106 9.81 -8.26 13.07
N ARG A 107 9.81 -8.48 11.75
CA ARG A 107 11.02 -8.37 10.91
C ARG A 107 11.56 -6.95 10.81
N ARG A 108 10.72 -5.93 10.97
CA ARG A 108 11.14 -4.52 10.97
C ARG A 108 11.89 -4.15 12.26
N GLY A 109 11.83 -4.98 13.31
CA GLY A 109 12.29 -4.61 14.66
C GLY A 109 11.47 -3.46 15.26
N GLY A 110 10.33 -3.14 14.64
CA GLY A 110 9.46 -2.06 15.07
C GLY A 110 8.56 -2.60 16.15
N THR A 111 8.86 -2.27 17.40
CA THR A 111 7.86 -2.32 18.46
C THR A 111 6.60 -1.65 17.93
N VAL A 112 5.47 -2.27 18.21
CA VAL A 112 4.14 -2.01 17.67
C VAL A 112 3.57 -0.61 18.03
N CYS A 113 4.46 0.31 18.42
CA CYS A 113 4.20 1.58 19.08
C CYS A 113 4.53 2.83 18.23
N TYR A 114 5.03 2.73 17.00
CA TYR A 114 5.25 3.91 16.15
C TYR A 114 4.04 4.20 15.25
N SER A 115 3.04 4.86 15.82
CA SER A 115 1.80 5.33 15.17
C SER A 115 2.01 6.23 13.94
N ALA A 116 3.24 6.72 13.69
CA ALA A 116 3.57 7.64 12.61
C ALA A 116 4.21 7.00 11.36
N CYS A 117 4.55 5.71 11.37
CA CYS A 117 5.19 5.07 10.21
C CYS A 117 4.17 4.62 9.15
N ASN A 118 4.44 4.94 7.88
CA ASN A 118 3.72 4.36 6.75
C ASN A 118 4.12 2.90 6.55
N ILE A 119 3.21 2.12 5.95
CA ILE A 119 3.43 0.71 5.61
C ILE A 119 4.51 0.53 4.52
N ALA A 120 4.50 1.42 3.52
CA ALA A 120 5.58 1.56 2.55
C ALA A 120 6.39 2.80 2.92
N PRO A 121 7.74 2.73 2.99
CA PRO A 121 8.53 3.95 3.06
C PRO A 121 8.23 4.76 1.78
N LEU A 122 7.72 5.99 1.96
CA LEU A 122 7.85 6.98 0.90
C LEU A 122 9.34 7.08 0.63
N SER A 123 9.79 6.81 -0.59
CA SER A 123 11.19 6.85 -0.99
C SER A 123 11.79 8.24 -0.71
N ARG A 124 12.20 8.50 0.54
CA ARG A 124 13.24 9.46 0.86
C ARG A 124 14.55 8.73 0.63
N GLY A 125 15.41 9.39 -0.14
CA GLY A 125 16.60 8.84 -0.75
C GLY A 125 17.44 7.96 0.18
N ILE A 126 18.12 7.02 -0.46
CA ILE A 126 19.25 6.26 0.08
C ILE A 126 20.20 7.25 0.76
N GLY A 127 20.10 7.37 2.08
CA GLY A 127 21.16 7.86 2.93
C GLY A 127 22.05 6.68 3.25
N VAL A 128 23.17 6.59 2.54
CA VAL A 128 24.31 5.74 2.88
C VAL A 128 24.67 6.03 4.33
N GLN A 129 24.54 5.02 5.20
CA GLN A 129 25.18 5.04 6.51
C GLN A 129 26.67 4.80 6.27
N ASN A 130 27.48 5.77 6.68
CA ASN A 130 28.93 5.70 6.77
C ASN A 130 29.29 5.26 8.19
#